data_AF-A0A075JDH5-F1
#
_entry.id   AF-A0A075JDH5-F1
#
_cell.length_a   1.000
_cell.length_b   1.000
_cell.length_c   1.000
_cell.angle_alpha   90.00
_cell.angle_beta   90.00
_cell.angle_gamma   90.00
#
_symmetry.space_group_name_H-M   'P 1'
#
loop_
_entity.id
_entity.type
_entity.pdbx_description
1 polymer ?
#
loop_
_entity_poly.entity_id
_entity_poly.type
_entity_poly.pdbx_seq_one_letter_code
_entity_poly.pdbx_strand_id
1 'polypeptide(L)'
;MSTLGDDIRAQQRRADLLSSDLAQSATDLRTTITTTQWTSGAADHCRSVLTSFARDLDACGDDAASFATDIGRHAASVESHQASVTNVVMAPIDLARDGLSKVGKALHRDESEGPYDYSHYGDWRG
;
A
#
# COMPACT_ATOMS: atom_id res chain seq x y z
N MET A 1 -12.77 -4.54 -2.77
CA MET A 1 -11.87 -4.94 -1.66
C MET A 1 -10.59 -4.14 -1.84
N SER A 2 -10.17 -3.35 -0.86
CA SER A 2 -8.84 -2.71 -0.88
C SER A 2 -7.77 -3.76 -0.67
N THR A 3 -6.58 -3.55 -1.25
CA THR A 3 -5.42 -4.39 -0.94
C THR A 3 -4.87 -4.02 0.44
N LEU A 4 -4.11 -4.93 1.06
CA LEU A 4 -3.39 -4.63 2.29
C LEU A 4 -2.49 -3.37 2.14
N GLY A 5 -1.86 -3.21 0.97
CA GLY A 5 -1.06 -2.01 0.66
C GLY A 5 -1.91 -0.73 0.64
N ASP A 6 -3.10 -0.78 0.05
CA ASP A 6 -4.01 0.38 0.02
C ASP A 6 -4.48 0.79 1.42
N ASP A 7 -4.77 -0.19 2.28
CA ASP A 7 -5.18 0.05 3.66
C ASP A 7 -4.04 0.67 4.48
N ILE A 8 -2.81 0.17 4.35
CA ILE A 8 -1.65 0.73 5.03
C ILE A 8 -1.39 2.17 4.57
N ARG A 9 -1.45 2.45 3.26
CA ARG A 9 -1.34 3.82 2.75
C ARG A 9 -2.48 4.72 3.21
N ALA A 10 -3.68 4.17 3.40
CA ALA A 10 -4.78 4.92 3.97
C ALA A 10 -4.52 5.30 5.44
N GLN A 11 -3.89 4.42 6.23
CA GLN A 11 -3.47 4.75 7.59
C GLN A 11 -2.36 5.80 7.61
N GLN A 12 -1.39 5.73 6.69
CA GLN A 12 -0.36 6.76 6.56
C GLN A 12 -0.99 8.14 6.35
N ARG A 13 -1.90 8.28 5.38
CA ARG A 13 -2.57 9.55 5.10
C ARG A 13 -3.36 10.07 6.30
N ARG A 14 -3.96 9.19 7.10
CA ARG A 14 -4.67 9.59 8.32
C ARG A 14 -3.71 10.14 9.38
N ALA A 15 -2.54 9.53 9.53
CA ALA A 15 -1.50 10.03 10.44
C ALA A 15 -0.94 11.38 9.97
N ASP A 16 -0.73 11.56 8.65
CA ASP A 16 -0.33 12.85 8.07
C ASP A 16 -1.36 13.96 8.35
N LEU A 17 -2.65 13.66 8.14
CA LEU A 17 -3.75 14.59 8.45
C LEU A 17 -3.78 14.94 9.93
N LEU A 18 -3.66 13.95 10.82
CA LEU A 18 -3.63 14.17 12.25
C LEU A 18 -2.47 15.09 12.66
N SER A 19 -1.28 14.88 12.10
CA SER A 19 -0.11 15.75 12.35
C SER A 19 -0.41 17.19 11.93
N SER A 20 -0.99 17.38 10.74
CA SER A 20 -1.38 18.71 10.24
C SER A 20 -2.42 19.39 11.13
N ASP A 21 -3.45 18.65 11.56
CA ASP A 21 -4.53 19.18 12.40
C ASP A 21 -4.02 19.59 13.78
N LEU A 22 -3.09 18.82 14.36
CA LEU A 22 -2.44 19.16 15.63
C LEU A 22 -1.56 20.41 15.51
N ALA A 23 -0.77 20.52 14.44
CA ALA A 23 0.05 21.70 14.17
C ALA A 23 -0.80 22.97 13.97
N GLN A 24 -1.94 22.84 13.26
CA GLN A 24 -2.89 23.93 13.10
C GLN A 24 -3.53 24.31 14.43
N SER A 25 -3.97 23.34 15.22
CA SER A 25 -4.57 23.56 16.54
C SER A 25 -3.60 24.27 17.49
N ALA A 26 -2.33 23.89 17.48
CA ALA A 26 -1.29 24.56 18.26
C ALA A 26 -1.07 26.01 17.81
N THR A 27 -1.12 26.26 16.50
CA THR A 27 -1.02 27.61 15.91
C THR A 27 -2.22 28.49 16.27
N ASP A 28 -3.43 27.95 16.18
CA ASP A 28 -4.66 28.64 16.55
C ASP A 28 -4.68 28.97 18.05
N LEU A 29 -4.20 28.03 18.88
CA LEU A 29 -4.07 28.25 20.31
C LEU A 29 -3.06 29.35 20.63
N ARG A 30 -1.86 29.33 20.01
CA ARG A 30 -0.87 30.41 20.15
C ARG A 30 -1.44 31.77 19.74
N THR A 31 -2.19 31.79 18.64
CA THR A 31 -2.87 33.00 18.16
C THR A 31 -3.91 33.49 19.16
N THR A 32 -4.70 32.58 19.72
CA THR A 32 -5.67 32.91 20.77
C THR A 32 -4.97 33.47 22.01
N ILE A 33 -3.88 32.85 22.45
CA ILE A 33 -3.09 33.30 23.61
C ILE A 33 -2.57 34.72 23.42
N THR A 34 -2.06 35.06 22.23
CA THR A 34 -1.43 36.36 21.96
C THR A 34 -2.44 37.47 21.67
N THR A 35 -3.63 37.14 21.17
CA THR A 35 -4.69 38.12 20.85
C THR A 35 -5.66 38.37 22.00
N THR A 36 -5.77 37.42 22.95
CA THR A 36 -6.64 37.58 24.12
C THR A 36 -6.11 38.68 25.04
N GLN A 37 -7.00 39.55 25.50
CA GLN A 37 -6.69 40.51 26.57
C GLN A 37 -6.84 39.83 27.93
N TRP A 38 -5.71 39.64 28.60
CA TRP A 38 -5.59 38.96 29.88
C TRP A 38 -5.60 40.00 31.02
N THR A 39 -6.68 40.09 31.79
CA THR A 39 -6.93 41.22 32.72
C THR A 39 -6.99 40.84 34.21
N SER A 40 -6.45 39.69 34.63
CA SER A 40 -6.44 39.26 36.03
C SER A 40 -5.15 38.56 36.45
N GLY A 41 -4.86 38.45 37.75
CA GLY A 41 -3.69 37.71 38.25
C GLY A 41 -3.72 36.20 37.94
N ALA A 42 -4.91 35.62 37.74
CA ALA A 42 -5.05 34.23 37.27
C ALA A 42 -4.70 34.08 35.78
N ALA A 43 -4.63 35.19 35.03
CA ALA A 43 -4.41 35.19 33.60
C ALA A 43 -3.00 34.74 33.20
N ASP A 44 -1.98 35.06 34.01
CA ASP A 44 -0.61 34.60 33.75
C ASP A 44 -0.48 33.09 33.92
N HIS A 45 -1.15 32.52 34.93
CA HIS A 45 -1.21 31.08 35.10
C HIS A 45 -1.90 30.41 33.91
N CYS A 46 -3.09 30.88 33.51
CA CYS A 46 -3.80 30.36 32.35
C CYS A 46 -2.96 30.46 31.06
N ARG A 47 -2.30 31.59 30.83
CA ARG A 47 -1.42 31.79 29.68
C ARG A 47 -0.27 30.78 29.67
N SER A 48 0.35 30.53 30.83
CA SER A 48 1.43 29.55 30.96
C SER A 48 0.93 28.13 30.67
N VAL A 49 -0.22 27.74 31.20
CA VAL A 49 -0.81 26.41 30.99
C VAL A 49 -1.15 26.21 29.50
N LEU A 50 -1.82 27.17 28.87
CA LEU A 50 -2.14 27.09 27.45
C LEU A 50 -0.89 27.08 26.55
N THR A 51 0.16 27.80 26.96
CA THR A 51 1.45 27.76 26.25
C THR A 51 2.09 26.38 26.35
N SER A 52 2.03 25.73 27.52
CA SER A 52 2.48 24.35 27.68
C SER A 52 1.66 23.41 26.80
N PHE A 53 0.34 23.54 26.83
CA PHE A 53 -0.55 22.70 26.02
C PHE A 53 -0.30 22.87 24.50
N ALA A 54 0.00 24.08 24.02
CA ALA A 54 0.40 24.31 22.64
C ALA A 54 1.70 23.57 22.25
N ARG A 55 2.61 23.36 23.20
CA ARG A 55 3.84 22.57 22.99
C ARG A 55 3.55 21.08 23.00
N ASP A 56 2.65 20.63 23.89
CA ASP A 56 2.22 19.23 23.92
C ASP A 56 1.53 18.85 22.60
N LEU A 57 0.72 19.75 22.03
CA LEU A 57 0.13 19.58 20.69
C LEU A 57 1.19 19.46 19.59
N ASP A 58 2.23 20.31 19.60
CA ASP A 58 3.35 20.19 18.65
C ASP A 58 4.02 18.82 18.78
N ALA A 59 4.35 18.40 20.01
CA ALA A 59 5.01 17.12 20.26
C ALA A 59 4.16 15.93 19.77
N CYS A 60 2.85 15.94 20.03
CA CYS A 60 1.94 14.94 19.48
C CYS A 60 1.87 15.00 17.94
N GLY A 61 1.96 16.19 17.35
CA GLY A 61 2.01 16.38 15.90
C GLY A 61 3.28 15.78 15.28
N ASP A 62 4.43 15.98 15.93
CA ASP A 62 5.72 15.40 15.54
C ASP A 62 5.71 13.88 15.64
N ASP A 63 5.16 13.33 16.74
CA ASP A 63 4.98 11.89 16.92
C ASP A 63 4.09 11.29 15.82
N ALA A 64 2.98 11.97 15.47
CA ALA A 64 2.09 11.55 14.39
C ALA A 64 2.80 11.56 13.03
N ALA A 65 3.64 12.56 12.75
CA ALA A 65 4.44 12.62 11.51
C ALA A 65 5.49 11.50 11.45
N SER A 66 6.15 11.21 12.56
CA SER A 66 7.09 10.08 12.66
C SER A 66 6.36 8.77 12.41
N PHE A 67 5.19 8.58 13.02
CA PHE A 67 4.36 7.40 12.83
C PHE A 67 3.88 7.25 11.38
N ALA A 68 3.48 8.34 10.72
CA ALA A 68 3.14 8.32 9.30
C ALA A 68 4.32 7.86 8.44
N THR A 69 5.54 8.33 8.76
CA THR A 69 6.77 7.91 8.08
C THR A 69 7.05 6.42 8.27
N ASP A 70 6.88 5.88 9.48
CA ASP A 70 7.01 4.45 9.76
C ASP A 70 5.99 3.62 8.97
N ILE A 71 4.73 4.05 8.95
CA ILE A 71 3.67 3.38 8.16
C ILE A 71 4.03 3.39 6.67
N GLY A 72 4.50 4.53 6.14
CA GLY A 72 4.92 4.65 4.74
C GLY A 72 6.04 3.67 4.39
N ARG A 73 7.01 3.48 5.28
CA ARG A 73 8.06 2.45 5.12
C ARG A 73 7.48 1.04 5.11
N HIS A 74 6.53 0.73 5.97
CA HIS A 74 5.85 -0.57 5.98
C HIS A 74 5.01 -0.80 4.72
N ALA A 75 4.32 0.22 4.21
CA ALA A 75 3.56 0.14 2.95
C ALA A 75 4.47 -0.25 1.79
N ALA A 76 5.59 0.46 1.64
CA ALA A 76 6.58 0.18 0.60
C ALA A 76 7.16 -1.23 0.70
N SER A 77 7.41 -1.71 1.92
CA SER A 77 7.86 -3.09 2.14
C SER A 77 6.81 -4.11 1.69
N VAL A 78 5.54 -3.95 2.07
CA VAL A 78 4.45 -4.85 1.66
C VAL A 78 4.30 -4.89 0.15
N GLU A 79 4.34 -3.73 -0.51
CA GLU A 79 4.24 -3.63 -1.97
C GLU A 79 5.41 -4.33 -2.67
N SER A 80 6.62 -4.17 -2.14
CA SER A 80 7.81 -4.85 -2.65
C SER A 80 7.70 -6.38 -2.53
N HIS A 81 7.27 -6.87 -1.38
CA HIS A 81 7.06 -8.31 -1.16
C HIS A 81 5.96 -8.86 -2.07
N GLN A 82 4.85 -8.13 -2.22
CA GLN A 82 3.76 -8.51 -3.11
C GLN A 82 4.25 -8.62 -4.56
N ALA A 83 4.99 -7.62 -5.04
CA ALA A 83 5.58 -7.65 -6.38
C ALA A 83 6.55 -8.84 -6.55
N SER A 84 7.37 -9.13 -5.54
CA SER A 84 8.27 -10.27 -5.56
C SER A 84 7.53 -11.61 -5.66
N VAL A 85 6.48 -11.82 -4.85
CA VAL A 85 5.69 -13.05 -4.91
C VAL A 85 5.01 -13.21 -6.26
N THR A 86 4.44 -12.13 -6.81
CA THR A 86 3.83 -12.15 -8.14
C THR A 86 4.86 -12.55 -9.21
N ASN A 87 6.04 -11.94 -9.20
CA ASN A 87 7.03 -12.15 -10.26
C ASN A 87 7.77 -13.49 -10.14
N VAL A 88 8.11 -13.92 -8.93
CA VAL A 88 8.95 -15.11 -8.69
C VAL A 88 8.11 -16.38 -8.64
N VAL A 89 6.88 -16.31 -8.15
CA VAL A 89 6.05 -17.49 -7.90
C VAL A 89 4.88 -17.55 -8.86
N MET A 90 4.04 -16.52 -8.89
CA MET A 90 2.77 -16.60 -9.61
C MET A 90 2.96 -16.59 -11.13
N ALA A 91 3.77 -15.66 -11.65
CA ALA A 91 4.00 -15.57 -13.10
C ALA A 91 4.61 -16.86 -13.70
N PRO A 92 5.61 -17.51 -13.09
CA PRO A 92 6.10 -18.81 -13.56
C PRO A 92 5.05 -19.93 -13.48
N ILE A 93 4.23 -19.96 -12.43
CA ILE A 93 3.13 -20.93 -12.31
C ILE A 93 2.11 -20.74 -13.42
N ASP A 94 1.72 -19.49 -13.69
CA ASP A 94 0.79 -19.17 -14.77
C ASP A 94 1.35 -19.57 -16.14
N LEU A 95 2.64 -19.29 -16.40
CA LEU A 95 3.34 -19.73 -17.60
C LEU A 95 3.37 -21.26 -17.73
N ALA A 96 3.67 -21.98 -16.64
CA ALA A 96 3.68 -23.43 -16.63
C ALA A 96 2.27 -24.01 -16.87
N ARG A 97 1.24 -23.44 -16.25
CA ARG A 97 -0.16 -23.82 -16.46
C ARG A 97 -0.58 -23.63 -17.91
N ASP A 98 -0.22 -22.49 -18.50
CA ASP A 98 -0.52 -22.19 -19.90
C ASP A 98 0.23 -23.14 -20.86
N GLY A 99 1.48 -23.47 -20.55
CA GLY A 99 2.26 -24.47 -21.27
C GLY A 99 1.62 -25.86 -21.22
N LEU A 100 1.25 -26.33 -20.02
CA LEU A 100 0.57 -27.63 -19.84
C LEU A 100 -0.78 -27.67 -20.57
N SER A 101 -1.55 -26.58 -20.55
CA SER A 101 -2.81 -26.48 -21.30
C SER A 101 -2.59 -26.65 -22.80
N LYS A 102 -1.52 -26.07 -23.37
CA LYS A 102 -1.17 -26.23 -24.79
C LYS A 102 -0.75 -27.67 -25.11
N VAL A 103 0.06 -28.29 -24.26
CA VAL A 103 0.47 -29.70 -24.42
C VAL A 103 -0.74 -30.63 -24.38
N GLY A 104 -1.64 -30.46 -23.41
CA GLY A 104 -2.88 -31.25 -23.32
C GLY A 104 -3.75 -31.13 -24.56
N LYS A 105 -3.89 -29.92 -25.11
CA LYS A 105 -4.61 -29.70 -26.39
C LYS A 105 -3.93 -30.37 -27.58
N ALA A 106 -2.59 -30.37 -27.62
CA ALA A 106 -1.84 -31.01 -28.69
C ALA A 106 -1.97 -32.54 -28.63
N LEU A 107 -1.86 -33.13 -27.44
CA LEU A 107 -2.06 -34.57 -27.22
C LEU A 107 -3.48 -35.00 -27.60
N HIS A 108 -4.50 -34.26 -27.17
CA HIS A 108 -5.88 -34.57 -27.52
C HIS A 108 -6.16 -34.47 -29.03
N ARG A 109 -5.47 -33.55 -29.73
CA ARG A 109 -5.55 -33.45 -31.19
C ARG A 109 -4.89 -34.66 -31.86
N ASP A 110 -3.70 -35.06 -31.42
CA ASP A 110 -2.97 -36.22 -31.96
C ASP A 110 -3.77 -37.53 -31.77
N GLU A 111 -4.41 -37.70 -30.60
CA GLU A 111 -5.33 -38.81 -30.34
C GLU A 111 -6.59 -38.78 -31.23
N SER A 112 -7.05 -37.60 -31.61
CA SER A 112 -8.25 -37.43 -32.45
C SER A 112 -7.96 -37.56 -33.95
N GLU A 113 -6.72 -37.32 -34.40
CA GLU A 113 -6.31 -37.43 -35.81
C GLU A 113 -5.94 -38.88 -36.22
N GLY A 114 -5.75 -39.79 -35.27
CA GLY A 114 -5.50 -41.22 -35.51
C GLY A 114 -4.13 -41.51 -36.13
N PRO A 115 -3.63 -42.77 -36.09
CA PRO A 115 -2.34 -43.11 -36.67
C PRO A 115 -2.36 -42.76 -38.17
N TYR A 116 -1.37 -41.95 -38.60
CA TYR A 116 -1.17 -41.56 -39.99
C TYR A 116 -1.49 -42.73 -40.92
N ASP A 117 -2.52 -42.57 -41.74
CA ASP A 117 -2.87 -43.57 -42.75
C ASP A 117 -1.76 -43.58 -43.82
N TYR A 118 -0.85 -44.55 -43.70
CA TYR A 118 0.21 -44.81 -44.68
C TYR A 118 -0.31 -45.51 -45.94
N SER A 119 -1.62 -45.56 -46.20
CA SER A 119 -2.23 -46.19 -47.37
C SER A 119 -1.85 -45.56 -48.73
N HIS A 120 -1.10 -44.45 -48.75
CA HIS A 120 -0.68 -43.78 -49.99
C HIS A 120 0.78 -44.03 -50.43
N TYR A 121 1.58 -44.80 -49.71
CA TYR A 121 2.91 -45.23 -50.19
C TYR A 121 2.85 -46.63 -50.81
N GLY A 122 2.19 -46.73 -51.96
CA GLY A 122 2.00 -48.01 -52.62
C GLY A 122 1.66 -47.91 -54.10
N ASP A 123 2.33 -47.06 -54.87
CA ASP A 123 2.48 -47.34 -56.31
C ASP A 123 3.68 -46.60 -56.95
N TRP A 124 4.81 -47.29 -57.07
CA TRP A 124 5.95 -46.89 -57.91
C TRP A 124 6.56 -48.11 -58.63
N ARG A 125 5.75 -49.10 -58.99
CA ARG A 125 6.18 -50.21 -59.86
C ARG A 125 5.07 -50.64 -60.80
N GLY A 126 5.22 -50.31 -62.08
CA GLY A 126 4.52 -50.98 -63.19
C GLY A 126 4.21 -50.03 -64.33
#